data_AF-A0A4S2ITA4-F1
#
_entry.id   AF-A0A4S2ITA4-F1
#
_cell.length_a   1.000
_cell.length_b   1.000
_cell.length_c   1.000
_cell.angle_alpha   90.00
_cell.angle_beta   90.00
_cell.angle_gamma   90.00
#
_symmetry.space_group_name_H-M   'P 1'
#
loop_
_entity.id
_entity.type
_entity.pdbx_description
1 polymer ?
#
loop_
_entity_poly.entity_id
_entity_poly.type
_entity_poly.pdbx_seq_one_letter_code
_entity_poly.pdbx_strand_id
1 'polypeptide(L)'
;MSKTVETEGALETRGIEQVPDHERTGRTRELFPTWVGANISVLLLTMGASLVVAYHLNIWQALVVAVAAPVVSYGLVGLIGIAGKRGGAPGMALSRAVFGQRGNLLPGSLIWVARWGWETINAVTGAYAMLSILDIVFGIKANSVLDMVTLLVFVVATFAISGLGINAVQKCNKYATYFFGAFSVLVLVYLAVKTDWSKVMDHSAGSTAAVITGIGMIAAGGVSWIPTAPDFTRYLPRTASSKAIVGTAVGGAGVVVLPMVLMGAVMAVATPDLASAADPVSFLGKILPTWIAVPYLLIALVGMLLINSMSMYSAGFTAQTLGFKVPRHWAVSVNAVISLVFGGVLMLVATSFMGSFIAFLSLLAVAFSAWVGVFGADMFRRTEYDGRAMADTTRTSAYWYKGGFSPAAVAAWAIGLVSGLMFTTSDWFTGPLAKNNVIGEYGLGWVATIVISGVLYMVLPKPGIETPASTEEAARADGPGESVSGPTGEQATAAV
;
A
#
# COMPACT_ATOMS: atom_id res chain seq x y z
N MET A 1 -6.42 41.83 5.70
CA MET A 1 -6.68 41.13 6.97
C MET A 1 -6.64 39.63 6.71
N SER A 2 -5.58 39.01 7.22
CA SER A 2 -5.26 37.59 7.06
C SER A 2 -6.23 36.73 7.88
N LYS A 3 -6.94 35.80 7.24
CA LYS A 3 -7.56 34.67 7.94
C LYS A 3 -6.72 33.43 7.63
N THR A 4 -5.71 33.24 8.46
CA THR A 4 -5.10 31.94 8.71
C THR A 4 -6.19 31.10 9.37
N VAL A 5 -6.95 30.34 8.59
CA VAL A 5 -7.92 29.40 9.16
C VAL A 5 -7.12 28.21 9.65
N GLU A 6 -7.11 28.06 10.96
CA GLU A 6 -6.71 26.88 11.70
C GLU A 6 -7.31 25.63 11.05
N THR A 7 -6.45 24.75 10.55
CA THR A 7 -6.82 23.36 10.25
C THR A 7 -5.71 22.43 10.72
N GLU A 8 -5.20 22.66 11.92
CA GLU A 8 -4.47 21.64 12.67
C GLU A 8 -5.45 20.99 13.65
N GLY A 9 -6.16 19.95 13.19
CA GLY A 9 -6.82 19.01 14.12
C GLY A 9 -8.31 18.73 13.94
N ALA A 10 -8.96 19.20 12.86
CA ALA A 10 -10.30 18.72 12.53
C ALA A 10 -10.21 17.26 12.05
N LEU A 11 -10.82 16.35 12.81
CA LEU A 11 -11.03 14.96 12.42
C LEU A 11 -11.63 14.92 11.01
N GLU A 12 -10.95 14.23 10.09
CA GLU A 12 -11.44 14.04 8.74
C GLU A 12 -12.68 13.14 8.78
N THR A 13 -13.87 13.74 8.59
CA THR A 13 -15.17 13.06 8.59
C THR A 13 -15.56 12.51 7.22
N ARG A 14 -14.78 12.79 6.16
CA ARG A 14 -15.04 12.29 4.80
C ARG A 14 -14.50 10.89 4.62
N GLY A 15 -15.42 9.95 4.39
CA GLY A 15 -15.07 8.58 4.07
C GLY A 15 -14.87 8.42 2.57
N ILE A 16 -15.97 8.11 1.88
CA ILE A 16 -15.99 7.71 0.47
C ILE A 16 -16.43 8.83 -0.48
N GLU A 17 -16.90 9.96 0.07
CA GLU A 17 -17.47 11.06 -0.70
C GLU A 17 -16.39 11.73 -1.57
N GLN A 18 -16.83 12.18 -2.74
CA GLN A 18 -15.98 12.98 -3.63
C GLN A 18 -15.72 14.35 -3.00
N VAL A 19 -14.44 14.76 -2.98
CA VAL A 19 -13.99 16.06 -2.50
C VAL A 19 -14.50 17.16 -3.46
N PRO A 20 -15.30 18.11 -2.96
CA PRO A 20 -15.71 19.30 -3.72
C PRO A 20 -14.53 20.09 -4.25
N ASP A 21 -14.66 20.67 -5.45
CA ASP A 21 -13.54 21.36 -6.10
C ASP A 21 -12.97 22.54 -5.28
N HIS A 22 -13.79 23.23 -4.46
CA HIS A 22 -13.35 24.35 -3.63
C HIS A 22 -12.48 23.94 -2.42
N GLU A 23 -12.44 22.66 -2.07
CA GLU A 23 -11.64 22.13 -0.95
C GLU A 23 -10.39 21.39 -1.44
N ARG A 24 -10.17 21.32 -2.76
CA ARG A 24 -8.99 20.72 -3.37
C ARG A 24 -7.80 21.69 -3.33
N THR A 25 -7.25 21.91 -2.15
CA THR A 25 -6.17 22.90 -1.90
C THR A 25 -4.77 22.30 -1.79
N GLY A 26 -4.65 20.96 -1.91
CA GLY A 26 -3.38 20.25 -1.73
C GLY A 26 -2.33 20.55 -2.80
N ARG A 27 -1.07 20.34 -2.48
CA ARG A 27 0.06 20.59 -3.39
C ARG A 27 0.81 19.30 -3.70
N THR A 28 1.21 19.12 -4.96
CA THR A 28 1.93 17.90 -5.39
C THR A 28 3.23 17.65 -4.62
N ARG A 29 3.91 18.71 -4.15
CA ARG A 29 5.12 18.62 -3.32
C ARG A 29 4.86 18.00 -1.94
N GLU A 30 3.63 18.09 -1.44
CA GLU A 30 3.25 17.52 -0.14
C GLU A 30 3.15 15.99 -0.21
N LEU A 31 3.08 15.41 -1.42
CA LEU A 31 3.15 13.96 -1.61
C LEU A 31 4.55 13.38 -1.36
N PHE A 32 5.62 14.17 -1.56
CA PHE A 32 6.99 13.69 -1.40
C PHE A 32 7.24 13.11 0.01
N PRO A 33 7.00 13.84 1.12
CA PRO A 33 7.19 13.29 2.46
C PRO A 33 6.25 12.11 2.76
N THR A 34 5.07 12.03 2.13
CA THR A 34 4.18 10.87 2.25
C THR A 34 4.85 9.61 1.74
N TRP A 35 5.45 9.67 0.55
CA TRP A 35 6.12 8.52 -0.06
C TRP A 35 7.46 8.19 0.59
N VAL A 36 8.15 9.18 1.18
CA VAL A 36 9.28 8.93 2.09
C VAL A 36 8.81 8.11 3.28
N GLY A 37 7.80 8.60 4.02
CA GLY A 37 7.28 7.92 5.21
C GLY A 37 6.74 6.51 4.93
N ALA A 38 6.10 6.31 3.78
CA ALA A 38 5.56 5.03 3.36
C ALA A 38 6.63 3.94 3.13
N ASN A 39 7.88 4.34 2.86
CA ASN A 39 8.99 3.41 2.58
C ASN A 39 9.96 3.26 3.75
N ILE A 40 9.78 3.99 4.84
CA ILE A 40 10.64 3.87 6.02
C ILE A 40 10.36 2.50 6.66
N SER A 41 11.22 1.52 6.34
CA SER A 41 11.09 0.16 6.83
C SER A 41 12.45 -0.52 6.90
N VAL A 42 12.70 -1.18 8.04
CA VAL A 42 13.89 -2.02 8.24
C VAL A 42 13.93 -3.22 7.30
N LEU A 43 12.76 -3.68 6.81
CA LEU A 43 12.66 -4.81 5.88
C LEU A 43 13.34 -4.54 4.54
N LEU A 44 13.48 -3.29 4.12
CA LEU A 44 14.24 -2.94 2.91
C LEU A 44 15.72 -3.31 3.03
N LEU A 45 16.28 -3.32 4.24
CA LEU A 45 17.64 -3.81 4.48
C LEU A 45 17.70 -5.33 4.24
N THR A 46 16.76 -6.08 4.80
CA THR A 46 16.71 -7.54 4.64
C THR A 46 16.42 -7.94 3.20
N MET A 47 15.60 -7.17 2.50
CA MET A 47 15.35 -7.33 1.06
C MET A 47 16.59 -7.01 0.23
N GLY A 48 17.34 -5.96 0.58
CA GLY A 48 18.62 -5.64 -0.06
C GLY A 48 19.67 -6.73 0.15
N ALA A 49 19.74 -7.29 1.35
CA ALA A 49 20.65 -8.40 1.66
C ALA A 49 20.35 -9.65 0.83
N SER A 50 19.06 -9.96 0.61
CA SER A 50 18.64 -11.10 -0.19
C SER A 50 19.01 -10.98 -1.67
N LEU A 51 19.18 -9.76 -2.21
CA LEU A 51 19.74 -9.57 -3.56
C LEU A 51 21.15 -10.18 -3.70
N VAL A 52 21.98 -10.05 -2.68
CA VAL A 52 23.36 -10.56 -2.71
C VAL A 52 23.41 -12.05 -2.36
N VAL A 53 22.69 -12.47 -1.32
CA VAL A 53 22.77 -13.85 -0.82
C VAL A 53 21.94 -14.83 -1.66
N ALA A 54 20.69 -14.49 -1.96
CA ALA A 54 19.76 -15.40 -2.63
C ALA A 54 19.81 -15.28 -4.15
N TYR A 55 19.97 -14.06 -4.67
CA TYR A 55 20.03 -13.81 -6.11
C TYR A 55 21.47 -13.70 -6.65
N HIS A 56 22.47 -13.81 -5.78
CA HIS A 56 23.90 -13.74 -6.12
C HIS A 56 24.26 -12.51 -6.97
N LEU A 57 23.60 -11.38 -6.70
CA LEU A 57 23.87 -10.12 -7.39
C LEU A 57 25.09 -9.44 -6.80
N ASN A 58 25.92 -8.84 -7.65
CA ASN A 58 26.97 -7.94 -7.20
C ASN A 58 26.39 -6.56 -6.85
N ILE A 59 27.22 -5.70 -6.26
CA ILE A 59 26.78 -4.38 -5.78
C ILE A 59 26.25 -3.46 -6.88
N TRP A 60 26.79 -3.57 -8.11
CA TRP A 60 26.35 -2.77 -9.26
C TRP A 60 24.96 -3.21 -9.74
N GLN A 61 24.72 -4.52 -9.76
CA GLN A 61 23.40 -5.07 -10.03
C GLN A 61 22.41 -4.69 -8.93
N ALA A 62 22.81 -4.75 -7.66
CA ALA A 62 21.99 -4.27 -6.54
C ALA A 62 21.65 -2.78 -6.67
N LEU A 63 22.58 -1.94 -7.14
CA LEU A 63 22.33 -0.53 -7.46
C LEU A 63 21.29 -0.36 -8.57
N VAL A 64 21.41 -1.14 -9.66
CA VAL A 64 20.40 -1.14 -10.74
C VAL A 64 19.03 -1.53 -10.19
N VAL A 65 18.95 -2.57 -9.36
CA VAL A 65 17.70 -2.99 -8.71
C VAL A 65 17.14 -1.86 -7.83
N ALA A 66 17.98 -1.27 -6.98
CA ALA A 66 17.61 -0.22 -6.03
C ALA A 66 17.11 1.06 -6.70
N VAL A 67 17.56 1.36 -7.92
CA VAL A 67 17.08 2.49 -8.74
C VAL A 67 15.83 2.11 -9.53
N ALA A 68 15.84 0.96 -10.21
CA ALA A 68 14.76 0.56 -11.11
C ALA A 68 13.47 0.21 -10.36
N ALA A 69 13.55 -0.46 -9.21
CA ALA A 69 12.39 -0.88 -8.45
C ALA A 69 11.46 0.27 -8.00
N PRO A 70 11.95 1.38 -7.39
CA PRO A 70 11.08 2.52 -7.06
C PRO A 70 10.57 3.24 -8.32
N VAL A 71 11.35 3.32 -9.40
CA VAL A 71 10.89 3.91 -10.67
C VAL A 71 9.69 3.14 -11.23
N VAL A 72 9.77 1.81 -11.23
CA VAL A 72 8.73 0.94 -11.77
C VAL A 72 7.49 0.95 -10.86
N SER A 73 7.67 0.64 -9.57
CA SER A 73 6.56 0.51 -8.63
C SER A 73 5.90 1.87 -8.35
N TYR A 74 6.67 2.87 -7.93
CA TYR A 74 6.11 4.20 -7.62
C TYR A 74 5.78 5.02 -8.86
N GLY A 75 6.31 4.64 -10.02
CA GLY A 75 5.80 5.10 -11.31
C GLY A 75 4.34 4.69 -11.49
N LEU A 76 4.00 3.42 -11.26
CA LEU A 76 2.63 2.93 -11.29
C LEU A 76 1.75 3.56 -10.19
N VAL A 77 2.27 3.68 -8.97
CA VAL A 77 1.58 4.38 -7.87
C VAL A 77 1.21 5.81 -8.30
N GLY A 78 2.17 6.56 -8.84
CA GLY A 78 1.94 7.92 -9.31
C GLY A 78 0.96 8.00 -10.47
N LEU A 79 1.04 7.06 -11.43
CA LEU A 79 0.13 6.99 -12.58
C LEU A 79 -1.31 6.75 -12.13
N ILE A 80 -1.54 5.78 -11.26
CA ILE A 80 -2.86 5.49 -10.70
C ILE A 80 -3.34 6.62 -9.79
N GLY A 81 -2.43 7.27 -9.06
CA GLY A 81 -2.72 8.48 -8.27
C GLY A 81 -3.31 9.63 -9.10
N ILE A 82 -3.10 9.69 -10.42
CA ILE A 82 -3.77 10.68 -11.28
C ILE A 82 -5.30 10.51 -11.22
N ALA A 83 -5.81 9.30 -11.00
CA ALA A 83 -7.24 9.06 -10.83
C ALA A 83 -7.80 9.78 -9.59
N GLY A 84 -7.06 9.86 -8.49
CA GLY A 84 -7.47 10.59 -7.29
C GLY A 84 -7.62 12.08 -7.57
N LYS A 85 -6.67 12.69 -8.28
CA LYS A 85 -6.77 14.08 -8.75
C LYS A 85 -8.00 14.30 -9.67
N ARG A 86 -8.27 13.37 -10.59
CA ARG A 86 -9.39 13.46 -11.56
C ARG A 86 -10.74 13.31 -10.86
N GLY A 87 -10.89 12.26 -10.08
CA GLY A 87 -12.16 11.87 -9.47
C GLY A 87 -12.39 12.43 -8.07
N GLY A 88 -11.39 12.98 -7.39
CA GLY A 88 -11.51 13.56 -6.05
C GLY A 88 -12.00 12.58 -5.00
N ALA A 89 -11.84 11.27 -5.18
CA ALA A 89 -12.34 10.26 -4.26
C ALA A 89 -11.26 9.19 -4.01
N PRO A 90 -11.39 8.40 -2.92
CA PRO A 90 -10.50 7.27 -2.64
C PRO A 90 -10.43 6.27 -3.80
N GLY A 91 -9.30 5.57 -3.94
CA GLY A 91 -9.07 4.66 -5.06
C GLY A 91 -10.11 3.55 -5.15
N MET A 92 -10.53 3.03 -3.99
CA MET A 92 -11.60 2.03 -3.93
C MET A 92 -12.99 2.58 -4.26
N ALA A 93 -13.26 3.86 -4.02
CA ALA A 93 -14.49 4.49 -4.46
C ALA A 93 -14.48 4.67 -5.99
N LEU A 94 -13.37 5.15 -6.55
CA LEU A 94 -13.18 5.30 -8.00
C LEU A 94 -13.27 3.96 -8.73
N SER A 95 -12.78 2.88 -8.11
CA SER A 95 -12.83 1.53 -8.66
C SER A 95 -14.26 1.00 -8.85
N ARG A 96 -15.26 1.54 -8.13
CA ARG A 96 -16.69 1.24 -8.38
C ARG A 96 -17.14 1.67 -9.77
N ALA A 97 -16.60 2.76 -10.31
CA ALA A 97 -16.90 3.19 -11.68
C ALA A 97 -16.40 2.18 -12.73
N VAL A 98 -15.44 1.30 -12.39
CA VAL A 98 -14.87 0.32 -13.32
C VAL A 98 -15.50 -1.06 -13.15
N PHE A 99 -15.56 -1.54 -11.89
CA PHE A 99 -15.99 -2.89 -11.55
C PHE A 99 -17.49 -3.00 -11.25
N GLY A 100 -18.17 -1.87 -11.04
CA GLY A 100 -19.53 -1.80 -10.54
C GLY A 100 -19.61 -1.86 -9.01
N GLN A 101 -20.77 -1.49 -8.47
CA GLN A 101 -20.98 -1.37 -7.01
C GLN A 101 -20.69 -2.68 -6.25
N ARG A 102 -21.12 -3.82 -6.77
CA ARG A 102 -20.86 -5.14 -6.17
C ARG A 102 -19.55 -5.76 -6.67
N GLY A 103 -19.23 -5.58 -7.95
CA GLY A 103 -17.99 -6.14 -8.52
C GLY A 103 -16.73 -5.60 -7.85
N ASN A 104 -16.76 -4.36 -7.36
CA ASN A 104 -15.63 -3.76 -6.65
C ASN A 104 -15.33 -4.40 -5.28
N LEU A 105 -16.27 -5.16 -4.71
CA LEU A 105 -16.02 -5.93 -3.47
C LEU A 105 -14.94 -6.99 -3.65
N LEU A 106 -14.74 -7.48 -4.89
CA LEU A 106 -13.75 -8.51 -5.21
C LEU A 106 -12.31 -8.00 -5.09
N PRO A 107 -11.86 -6.96 -5.83
CA PRO A 107 -10.53 -6.39 -5.59
C PRO A 107 -10.42 -5.75 -4.21
N GLY A 108 -11.52 -5.21 -3.66
CA GLY A 108 -11.54 -4.62 -2.32
C GLY A 108 -11.26 -5.61 -1.20
N SER A 109 -11.75 -6.85 -1.30
CA SER A 109 -11.46 -7.88 -0.30
C SER A 109 -10.00 -8.32 -0.34
N LEU A 110 -9.37 -8.41 -1.52
CA LEU A 110 -7.94 -8.70 -1.63
C LEU A 110 -7.07 -7.62 -0.99
N ILE A 111 -7.42 -6.33 -1.18
CA ILE A 111 -6.74 -5.22 -0.51
C ILE A 111 -6.91 -5.32 1.01
N TRP A 112 -8.08 -5.73 1.49
CA TRP A 112 -8.31 -5.90 2.91
C TRP A 112 -7.46 -7.03 3.51
N VAL A 113 -7.38 -8.18 2.83
CA VAL A 113 -6.48 -9.28 3.22
C VAL A 113 -5.01 -8.86 3.18
N ALA A 114 -4.62 -8.07 2.19
CA ALA A 114 -3.26 -7.54 2.11
C ALA A 114 -2.89 -6.68 3.33
N ARG A 115 -3.84 -5.89 3.86
CA ARG A 115 -3.62 -5.11 5.08
C ARG A 115 -3.35 -6.01 6.28
N TRP A 116 -4.14 -7.07 6.47
CA TRP A 116 -3.89 -8.06 7.53
C TRP A 116 -2.49 -8.70 7.42
N GLY A 117 -2.06 -9.00 6.20
CA GLY A 117 -0.72 -9.52 5.95
C GLY A 117 0.37 -8.53 6.35
N TRP A 118 0.25 -7.26 5.94
CA TRP A 118 1.22 -6.21 6.32
C TRP A 118 1.25 -5.95 7.83
N GLU A 119 0.10 -5.97 8.49
CA GLU A 119 0.01 -5.81 9.94
C GLU A 119 0.68 -6.96 10.68
N THR A 120 0.49 -8.19 10.19
CA THR A 120 1.17 -9.39 10.69
C THR A 120 2.69 -9.29 10.52
N ILE A 121 3.16 -8.91 9.32
CA ILE A 121 4.58 -8.75 9.01
C ILE A 121 5.23 -7.69 9.90
N ASN A 122 4.56 -6.54 10.11
CA ASN A 122 5.03 -5.50 11.01
C ASN A 122 5.07 -5.97 12.47
N ALA A 123 4.07 -6.74 12.91
CA ALA A 123 4.03 -7.29 14.26
C ALA A 123 5.17 -8.28 14.53
N VAL A 124 5.41 -9.20 13.60
CA VAL A 124 6.52 -10.16 13.67
C VAL A 124 7.87 -9.45 13.63
N THR A 125 8.06 -8.50 12.71
CA THR A 125 9.32 -7.75 12.60
C THR A 125 9.58 -6.91 13.84
N GLY A 126 8.54 -6.32 14.43
CA GLY A 126 8.62 -5.61 15.71
C GLY A 126 8.97 -6.55 16.88
N ALA A 127 8.36 -7.73 16.94
CA ALA A 127 8.71 -8.74 17.94
C ALA A 127 10.19 -9.15 17.82
N TYR A 128 10.68 -9.42 16.61
CA TYR A 128 12.10 -9.71 16.36
C TYR A 128 13.03 -8.54 16.73
N ALA A 129 12.62 -7.29 16.49
CA ALA A 129 13.39 -6.13 16.91
C ALA A 129 13.52 -6.07 18.44
N MET A 130 12.44 -6.38 19.16
CA MET A 130 12.46 -6.45 20.61
C MET A 130 13.31 -7.62 21.13
N LEU A 131 13.20 -8.81 20.53
CA LEU A 131 14.07 -9.96 20.83
C LEU A 131 15.55 -9.63 20.61
N SER A 132 15.88 -8.95 19.51
CA SER A 132 17.23 -8.50 19.21
C SER A 132 17.75 -7.53 20.27
N ILE A 133 16.93 -6.57 20.73
CA ILE A 133 17.30 -5.66 21.83
C ILE A 133 17.55 -6.45 23.13
N LEU A 134 16.68 -7.42 23.44
CA LEU A 134 16.83 -8.26 24.64
C LEU A 134 18.12 -9.09 24.62
N ASP A 135 18.49 -9.65 23.47
CA ASP A 135 19.74 -10.38 23.33
C ASP A 135 20.95 -9.45 23.46
N ILE A 136 20.97 -8.32 22.73
CA ILE A 136 22.11 -7.40 22.70
C ILE A 136 22.38 -6.77 24.09
N VAL A 137 21.32 -6.38 24.81
CA VAL A 137 21.45 -5.61 26.07
C VAL A 137 21.52 -6.53 27.29
N PHE A 138 20.75 -7.61 27.31
CA PHE A 138 20.59 -8.47 28.49
C PHE A 138 21.08 -9.91 28.28
N GLY A 139 21.52 -10.28 27.07
CA GLY A 139 21.95 -11.64 26.75
C GLY A 139 20.82 -12.67 26.73
N ILE A 140 19.57 -12.23 26.66
CA ILE A 140 18.39 -13.10 26.69
C ILE A 140 18.17 -13.67 25.29
N LYS A 141 18.43 -14.97 25.12
CA LYS A 141 18.25 -15.67 23.84
C LYS A 141 16.78 -15.95 23.56
N ALA A 142 16.42 -15.83 22.28
CA ALA A 142 15.11 -16.17 21.76
C ALA A 142 14.77 -17.66 22.02
N ASN A 143 13.51 -17.91 22.33
CA ASN A 143 12.92 -19.23 22.46
C ASN A 143 11.42 -19.10 22.17
N SER A 144 10.75 -20.21 21.87
CA SER A 144 9.34 -20.20 21.44
C SER A 144 8.39 -19.48 22.40
N VAL A 145 8.65 -19.50 23.71
CA VAL A 145 7.84 -18.78 24.69
C VAL A 145 8.10 -17.28 24.61
N LEU A 146 9.37 -16.88 24.57
CA LEU A 146 9.75 -15.47 24.47
C LEU A 146 9.30 -14.86 23.13
N ASP A 147 9.32 -15.62 22.05
CA ASP A 147 8.81 -15.22 20.73
C ASP A 147 7.32 -14.85 20.82
N MET A 148 6.51 -15.72 21.43
CA MET A 148 5.08 -15.44 21.62
C MET A 148 4.80 -14.32 22.61
N VAL A 149 5.60 -14.20 23.67
CA VAL A 149 5.48 -13.10 24.64
C VAL A 149 5.81 -11.76 23.97
N THR A 150 6.89 -11.69 23.20
CA THR A 150 7.29 -10.47 22.51
C THR A 150 6.29 -10.06 21.44
N LEU A 151 5.76 -11.02 20.67
CA LEU A 151 4.67 -10.79 19.74
C LEU A 151 3.39 -10.29 20.44
N LEU A 152 2.99 -10.93 21.54
CA LEU A 152 1.82 -10.53 22.32
C LEU A 152 1.97 -9.12 22.86
N VAL A 153 3.13 -8.78 23.43
CA VAL A 153 3.45 -7.43 23.92
C VAL A 153 3.35 -6.42 22.79
N PHE A 154 3.90 -6.72 21.62
CA PHE A 154 3.80 -5.83 20.45
C PHE A 154 2.35 -5.60 20.02
N VAL A 155 1.55 -6.67 19.92
CA VAL A 155 0.14 -6.60 19.50
C VAL A 155 -0.69 -5.83 20.53
N VAL A 156 -0.50 -6.07 21.82
CA VAL A 156 -1.20 -5.35 22.90
C VAL A 156 -0.81 -3.88 22.93
N ALA A 157 0.47 -3.56 22.75
CA ALA A 157 0.94 -2.17 22.65
C ALA A 157 0.32 -1.46 21.44
N THR A 158 0.29 -2.12 20.28
CA THR A 158 -0.37 -1.59 19.08
C THR A 158 -1.86 -1.34 19.33
N PHE A 159 -2.55 -2.29 19.96
CA PHE A 159 -3.95 -2.15 20.33
C PHE A 159 -4.17 -0.93 21.23
N ALA A 160 -3.36 -0.78 22.29
CA ALA A 160 -3.44 0.35 23.21
C ALA A 160 -3.20 1.69 22.51
N ILE A 161 -2.18 1.78 21.63
CA ILE A 161 -1.87 2.99 20.87
C ILE A 161 -2.97 3.30 19.84
N SER A 162 -3.59 2.30 19.22
CA SER A 162 -4.72 2.51 18.31
C SER A 162 -5.97 3.12 18.98
N GLY A 163 -6.06 2.97 20.31
CA GLY A 163 -7.05 3.63 21.17
C GLY A 163 -6.72 5.09 21.47
N LEU A 164 -5.45 5.50 21.35
CA LEU A 164 -5.05 6.90 21.47
C LEU A 164 -5.63 7.70 20.29
N GLY A 165 -6.09 8.92 20.56
CA GLY A 165 -6.67 9.77 19.52
C GLY A 165 -5.71 9.97 18.33
N ILE A 166 -6.26 10.04 17.12
CA ILE A 166 -5.48 10.08 15.86
C ILE A 166 -4.42 11.20 15.83
N ASN A 167 -4.70 12.32 16.49
CA ASN A 167 -3.79 13.46 16.59
C ASN A 167 -2.49 13.12 17.36
N ALA A 168 -2.58 12.29 18.40
CA ALA A 168 -1.41 11.85 19.15
C ALA A 168 -0.56 10.90 18.30
N VAL A 169 -1.21 9.94 17.63
CA VAL A 169 -0.54 8.96 16.75
C VAL A 169 0.18 9.66 15.59
N GLN A 170 -0.46 10.64 14.95
CA GLN A 170 0.15 11.41 13.86
C GLN A 170 1.39 12.20 14.30
N LYS A 171 1.32 12.86 15.48
CA LYS A 171 2.49 13.57 16.03
C LYS A 171 3.64 12.60 16.31
N CYS A 172 3.37 11.47 16.94
CA CYS A 172 4.37 10.43 17.17
C CYS A 172 4.98 9.92 15.85
N ASN A 173 4.15 9.68 14.83
CA ASN A 173 4.61 9.17 13.54
C ASN A 173 5.56 10.16 12.84
N LYS A 174 5.28 11.46 12.91
CA LYS A 174 6.15 12.51 12.37
C LYS A 174 7.55 12.45 12.99
N TYR A 175 7.63 12.39 14.32
CA TYR A 175 8.93 12.33 14.99
C TYR A 175 9.63 10.99 14.78
N ALA A 176 8.90 9.86 14.84
CA ALA A 176 9.46 8.54 14.56
C ALA A 176 10.07 8.46 13.16
N THR A 177 9.42 9.05 12.15
CA THR A 177 9.92 9.17 10.78
C THR A 177 11.25 9.94 10.75
N TYR A 178 11.34 11.10 11.42
CA TYR A 178 12.58 11.88 11.45
C TYR A 178 13.72 11.16 12.16
N PHE A 179 13.45 10.55 13.32
CA PHE A 179 14.45 9.78 14.06
C PHE A 179 14.91 8.56 13.26
N PHE A 180 14.00 7.85 12.61
CA PHE A 180 14.35 6.70 11.79
C PHE A 180 15.21 7.12 10.60
N GLY A 181 14.84 8.20 9.91
CA GLY A 181 15.62 8.74 8.81
C GLY A 181 17.04 9.15 9.26
N ALA A 182 17.15 9.89 10.36
CA ALA A 182 18.43 10.33 10.91
C ALA A 182 19.33 9.15 11.32
N PHE A 183 18.79 8.16 12.03
CA PHE A 183 19.55 6.96 12.40
C PHE A 183 19.89 6.08 11.19
N SER A 184 19.02 6.01 10.18
CA SER A 184 19.33 5.32 8.93
C SER A 184 20.53 5.97 8.24
N VAL A 185 20.59 7.30 8.18
CA VAL A 185 21.76 8.03 7.66
C VAL A 185 23.01 7.76 8.50
N LEU A 186 22.89 7.75 9.84
CA LEU A 186 24.00 7.41 10.72
C LEU A 186 24.56 6.01 10.43
N VAL A 187 23.67 5.02 10.30
CA VAL A 187 24.05 3.63 9.99
C VAL A 187 24.71 3.54 8.61
N LEU A 188 24.16 4.24 7.61
CA LEU A 188 24.74 4.32 6.26
C LEU A 188 26.17 4.87 6.29
N VAL A 189 26.40 5.96 7.01
CA VAL A 189 27.73 6.57 7.16
C VAL A 189 28.68 5.61 7.89
N TYR A 190 28.22 4.97 8.97
CA TYR A 190 29.03 4.01 9.72
C TYR A 190 29.48 2.85 8.83
N LEU A 191 28.55 2.23 8.11
CA LEU A 191 28.85 1.12 7.22
C LEU A 191 29.76 1.55 6.08
N ALA A 192 29.54 2.72 5.48
CA ALA A 192 30.39 3.21 4.40
C ALA A 192 31.86 3.35 4.83
N VAL A 193 32.12 3.68 6.10
CA VAL A 193 33.48 3.84 6.66
C VAL A 193 34.09 2.51 7.10
N LYS A 194 33.29 1.61 7.67
CA LYS A 194 33.79 0.36 8.28
C LYS A 194 33.77 -0.85 7.36
N THR A 195 33.05 -0.77 6.24
CA THR A 195 32.97 -1.85 5.27
C THR A 195 34.30 -2.00 4.52
N ASP A 196 34.77 -3.24 4.40
CA ASP A 196 35.84 -3.60 3.47
C ASP A 196 35.29 -3.65 2.04
N TRP A 197 35.39 -2.52 1.35
CA TRP A 197 34.89 -2.36 -0.02
C TRP A 197 35.56 -3.31 -1.01
N SER A 198 36.76 -3.81 -0.73
CA SER A 198 37.41 -4.79 -1.62
C SER A 198 36.55 -6.06 -1.74
N LYS A 199 36.05 -6.57 -0.61
CA LYS A 199 35.18 -7.76 -0.55
C LYS A 199 33.82 -7.52 -1.20
N VAL A 200 33.27 -6.32 -1.05
CA VAL A 200 31.98 -5.96 -1.67
C VAL A 200 32.10 -5.92 -3.20
N MET A 201 33.24 -5.46 -3.70
CA MET A 201 33.49 -5.30 -5.14
C MET A 201 33.96 -6.60 -5.82
N ASP A 202 34.47 -7.57 -5.06
CA ASP A 202 34.98 -8.85 -5.56
C ASP A 202 33.88 -9.90 -5.86
N HIS A 203 32.60 -9.54 -5.69
CA HIS A 203 31.49 -10.42 -6.03
C HIS A 203 31.27 -10.49 -7.55
N SER A 204 31.24 -11.71 -8.08
CA SER A 204 30.87 -11.98 -9.48
C SER A 204 29.45 -11.49 -9.78
N ALA A 205 29.24 -10.99 -11.00
CA ALA A 205 27.91 -10.61 -11.46
C ALA A 205 26.99 -11.84 -11.55
N GLY A 206 25.77 -11.72 -11.00
CA GLY A 206 24.69 -12.68 -11.18
C GLY A 206 24.07 -12.61 -12.58
N SER A 207 23.09 -13.47 -12.84
CA SER A 207 22.41 -13.51 -14.14
C SER A 207 21.48 -12.30 -14.35
N THR A 208 21.23 -11.93 -15.61
CA THR A 208 20.26 -10.88 -15.94
C THR A 208 18.85 -11.22 -15.45
N ALA A 209 18.47 -12.50 -15.50
CA ALA A 209 17.19 -12.96 -14.94
C ALA A 209 17.10 -12.67 -13.44
N ALA A 210 18.18 -12.91 -12.67
CA ALA A 210 18.22 -12.61 -11.25
C ALA A 210 18.09 -11.11 -10.95
N VAL A 211 18.67 -10.24 -11.80
CA VAL A 211 18.48 -8.78 -11.69
C VAL A 211 17.02 -8.39 -11.88
N ILE A 212 16.36 -8.93 -12.90
CA ILE A 212 14.97 -8.61 -13.23
C ILE A 212 14.03 -9.15 -12.14
N THR A 213 14.26 -10.36 -11.63
CA THR A 213 13.53 -10.90 -10.50
C THR A 213 13.76 -10.07 -9.23
N GLY A 214 14.98 -9.59 -8.98
CA GLY A 214 15.30 -8.66 -7.90
C GLY A 214 14.53 -7.34 -8.00
N ILE A 215 14.40 -6.77 -9.20
CA ILE A 215 13.54 -5.58 -9.44
C ILE A 215 12.10 -5.90 -9.04
N GLY A 216 11.56 -7.04 -9.49
CA GLY A 216 10.20 -7.48 -9.14
C GLY A 216 10.00 -7.64 -7.63
N MET A 217 10.96 -8.26 -6.94
CA MET A 217 10.92 -8.47 -5.49
C MET A 217 10.85 -7.15 -4.71
N ILE A 218 11.72 -6.17 -5.02
CA ILE A 218 11.68 -4.86 -4.37
C ILE A 218 10.43 -4.08 -4.79
N ALA A 219 10.05 -4.13 -6.07
CA ALA A 219 8.89 -3.42 -6.60
C ALA A 219 7.56 -3.91 -6.00
N ALA A 220 7.45 -5.20 -5.63
CA ALA A 220 6.25 -5.78 -5.04
C ALA A 220 5.80 -5.06 -3.74
N GLY A 221 6.75 -4.60 -2.93
CA GLY A 221 6.46 -3.76 -1.76
C GLY A 221 5.80 -2.43 -2.16
N GLY A 222 6.35 -1.75 -3.17
CA GLY A 222 5.78 -0.51 -3.72
C GLY A 222 4.44 -0.70 -4.41
N VAL A 223 4.25 -1.83 -5.11
CA VAL A 223 2.98 -2.20 -5.79
C VAL A 223 1.81 -2.27 -4.80
N SER A 224 2.09 -2.60 -3.53
CA SER A 224 1.08 -2.64 -2.47
C SER A 224 0.42 -1.28 -2.17
N TRP A 225 1.07 -0.18 -2.55
CA TRP A 225 0.54 1.18 -2.37
C TRP A 225 -0.33 1.67 -3.52
N ILE A 226 -0.37 0.94 -4.64
CA ILE A 226 -1.04 1.42 -5.85
C ILE A 226 -2.55 1.66 -5.62
N PRO A 227 -3.32 0.76 -4.99
CA PRO A 227 -4.76 0.98 -4.80
C PRO A 227 -5.11 2.17 -3.89
N THR A 228 -4.20 2.56 -2.99
CA THR A 228 -4.38 3.68 -2.06
C THR A 228 -3.75 4.98 -2.58
N ALA A 229 -3.04 4.95 -3.71
CA ALA A 229 -2.45 6.15 -4.31
C ALA A 229 -3.46 7.29 -4.59
N PRO A 230 -4.71 7.00 -5.04
CA PRO A 230 -5.72 8.03 -5.23
C PRO A 230 -6.12 8.74 -3.91
N ASP A 231 -5.99 8.08 -2.77
CA ASP A 231 -6.39 8.62 -1.46
C ASP A 231 -5.53 9.83 -1.10
N PHE A 232 -4.24 9.80 -1.44
CA PHE A 232 -3.30 10.91 -1.19
C PHE A 232 -3.44 12.07 -2.18
N THR A 233 -4.08 11.83 -3.32
CA THR A 233 -4.15 12.80 -4.43
C THR A 233 -5.55 13.40 -4.61
N ARG A 234 -6.56 12.89 -3.88
CA ARG A 234 -7.97 13.35 -3.98
C ARG A 234 -8.18 14.84 -3.65
N TYR A 235 -7.28 15.41 -2.86
CA TYR A 235 -7.30 16.84 -2.48
C TYR A 235 -6.49 17.74 -3.41
N LEU A 236 -5.87 17.19 -4.46
CA LEU A 236 -5.15 18.01 -5.43
C LEU A 236 -6.12 18.73 -6.37
N PRO A 237 -5.85 20.00 -6.72
CA PRO A 237 -6.57 20.68 -7.78
C PRO A 237 -6.56 19.90 -9.10
N ARG A 238 -7.63 20.01 -9.88
CA ARG A 238 -7.70 19.43 -11.24
C ARG A 238 -6.62 19.97 -12.19
N THR A 239 -6.03 21.11 -11.87
CA THR A 239 -4.91 21.73 -12.60
C THR A 239 -3.52 21.20 -12.18
N ALA A 240 -3.42 20.40 -11.12
CA ALA A 240 -2.14 19.87 -10.63
C ALA A 240 -1.40 19.04 -11.70
N SER A 241 -0.08 19.18 -11.82
CA SER A 241 0.69 18.48 -12.84
C SER A 241 0.74 16.96 -12.59
N SER A 242 0.27 16.17 -13.55
CA SER A 242 0.36 14.70 -13.50
C SER A 242 1.81 14.21 -13.47
N LYS A 243 2.72 14.88 -14.21
CA LYS A 243 4.16 14.57 -14.17
C LYS A 243 4.74 14.82 -12.78
N ALA A 244 4.28 15.88 -12.10
CA ALA A 244 4.73 16.16 -10.74
C ALA A 244 4.23 15.11 -9.73
N ILE A 245 2.99 14.59 -9.88
CA ILE A 245 2.47 13.51 -9.03
C ILE A 245 3.34 12.26 -9.16
N VAL A 246 3.67 11.85 -10.39
CA VAL A 246 4.54 10.70 -10.64
C VAL A 246 5.97 10.96 -10.13
N GLY A 247 6.52 12.13 -10.41
CA GLY A 247 7.87 12.50 -10.00
C GLY A 247 8.05 12.55 -8.47
N THR A 248 7.05 13.05 -7.73
CA THR A 248 7.12 13.07 -6.26
C THR A 248 6.92 11.69 -5.64
N ALA A 249 6.13 10.80 -6.27
CA ALA A 249 6.02 9.41 -5.87
C ALA A 249 7.34 8.65 -6.05
N VAL A 250 7.92 8.70 -7.25
CA VAL A 250 9.19 8.03 -7.56
C VAL A 250 10.33 8.61 -6.72
N GLY A 251 10.43 9.94 -6.63
CA GLY A 251 11.51 10.60 -5.86
C GLY A 251 11.40 10.35 -4.36
N GLY A 252 10.19 10.41 -3.80
CA GLY A 252 9.95 10.19 -2.37
C GLY A 252 10.20 8.74 -1.95
N ALA A 253 9.86 7.76 -2.80
CA ALA A 253 10.24 6.38 -2.55
C ALA A 253 11.73 6.13 -2.78
N GLY A 254 12.29 6.64 -3.88
CA GLY A 254 13.67 6.44 -4.28
C GLY A 254 14.69 6.93 -3.24
N VAL A 255 14.42 8.05 -2.56
CA VAL A 255 15.33 8.57 -1.51
C VAL A 255 15.45 7.65 -0.30
N VAL A 256 14.49 6.73 -0.09
CA VAL A 256 14.52 5.75 1.00
C VAL A 256 14.93 4.37 0.49
N VAL A 257 14.27 3.88 -0.56
CA VAL A 257 14.51 2.54 -1.12
C VAL A 257 15.94 2.37 -1.58
N LEU A 258 16.49 3.36 -2.30
CA LEU A 258 17.84 3.27 -2.85
C LEU A 258 18.89 3.04 -1.75
N PRO A 259 19.04 3.92 -0.74
CA PRO A 259 20.06 3.73 0.27
C PRO A 259 19.79 2.51 1.16
N MET A 260 18.53 2.21 1.50
CA MET A 260 18.21 1.05 2.35
C MET A 260 18.54 -0.28 1.66
N VAL A 261 18.17 -0.45 0.39
CA VAL A 261 18.46 -1.68 -0.36
C VAL A 261 19.97 -1.86 -0.55
N LEU A 262 20.69 -0.79 -0.91
CA LEU A 262 22.15 -0.84 -1.03
C LEU A 262 22.84 -1.17 0.29
N MET A 263 22.34 -0.60 1.39
CA MET A 263 22.86 -0.90 2.72
C MET A 263 22.68 -2.38 3.07
N GLY A 264 21.51 -2.93 2.82
CA GLY A 264 21.25 -4.36 2.96
C GLY A 264 22.22 -5.22 2.16
N ALA A 265 22.45 -4.86 0.89
CA ALA A 265 23.37 -5.56 0.00
C ALA A 265 24.82 -5.53 0.53
N VAL A 266 25.28 -4.39 1.02
CA VAL A 266 26.61 -4.24 1.64
C VAL A 266 26.74 -5.08 2.92
N MET A 267 25.72 -5.06 3.77
CA MET A 267 25.71 -5.81 5.02
C MET A 267 25.74 -7.33 4.81
N ALA A 268 25.12 -7.82 3.73
CA ALA A 268 25.14 -9.24 3.38
C ALA A 268 26.55 -9.80 3.15
N VAL A 269 27.48 -8.98 2.63
CA VAL A 269 28.88 -9.41 2.42
C VAL A 269 29.57 -9.73 3.74
N ALA A 270 29.23 -9.01 4.81
CA ALA A 270 29.76 -9.24 6.15
C ALA A 270 29.05 -10.40 6.89
N THR A 271 27.86 -10.81 6.45
CA THR A 271 27.07 -11.89 7.07
C THR A 271 26.35 -12.68 5.99
N PRO A 272 27.02 -13.67 5.36
CA PRO A 272 26.45 -14.46 4.26
C PRO A 272 25.15 -15.20 4.64
N ASP A 273 25.01 -15.59 5.91
CA ASP A 273 23.82 -16.32 6.40
C ASP A 273 22.59 -15.42 6.62
N LEU A 274 22.67 -14.13 6.26
CA LEU A 274 21.64 -13.13 6.52
C LEU A 274 20.30 -13.41 5.82
N ALA A 275 20.31 -13.76 4.53
CA ALA A 275 19.05 -13.98 3.82
C ALA A 275 18.34 -15.29 4.20
N SER A 276 19.08 -16.24 4.78
CA SER A 276 18.55 -17.47 5.36
C SER A 276 18.18 -17.33 6.84
N ALA A 277 18.40 -16.17 7.45
CA ALA A 277 18.12 -15.97 8.86
C ALA A 277 16.60 -16.06 9.12
N ALA A 278 16.22 -16.82 10.15
CA ALA A 278 14.85 -16.87 10.65
C ALA A 278 14.39 -15.49 11.17
N ASP A 279 15.34 -14.69 11.69
CA ASP A 279 15.11 -13.34 12.18
C ASP A 279 15.64 -12.29 11.17
N PRO A 280 14.75 -11.47 10.57
CA PRO A 280 15.10 -10.48 9.56
C PRO A 280 15.87 -9.26 10.08
N VAL A 281 15.99 -9.06 11.39
CA VAL A 281 16.60 -7.86 12.02
C VAL A 281 17.78 -8.19 12.95
N SER A 282 17.94 -9.44 13.38
CA SER A 282 19.04 -9.89 14.27
C SER A 282 20.44 -9.49 13.82
N PHE A 283 20.66 -9.42 12.52
CA PHE A 283 21.95 -9.07 11.91
C PHE A 283 22.41 -7.66 12.22
N LEU A 284 21.48 -6.73 12.48
CA LEU A 284 21.80 -5.37 12.91
C LEU A 284 22.59 -5.40 14.21
N GLY A 285 22.24 -6.31 15.14
CA GLY A 285 22.98 -6.51 16.39
C GLY A 285 24.36 -7.13 16.22
N LYS A 286 24.60 -7.85 15.12
CA LYS A 286 25.89 -8.50 14.84
C LYS A 286 26.87 -7.56 14.14
N ILE A 287 26.37 -6.72 13.24
CA ILE A 287 27.19 -5.86 12.37
C ILE A 287 27.39 -4.47 12.98
N LEU A 288 26.38 -3.94 13.65
CA LEU A 288 26.45 -2.59 14.21
C LEU A 288 26.89 -2.62 15.67
N PRO A 289 27.66 -1.62 16.12
CA PRO A 289 28.00 -1.50 17.52
C PRO A 289 26.72 -1.24 18.33
N THR A 290 26.68 -1.71 19.57
CA THR A 290 25.50 -1.66 20.45
C THR A 290 24.87 -0.26 20.54
N TRP A 291 25.69 0.80 20.57
CA TRP A 291 25.23 2.18 20.66
C TRP A 291 24.52 2.70 19.40
N ILE A 292 24.70 2.05 18.24
CA ILE A 292 23.92 2.31 17.01
C ILE A 292 22.76 1.33 16.92
N ALA A 293 23.03 0.03 17.12
CA ALA A 293 22.07 -1.05 16.93
C ALA A 293 20.82 -0.88 17.79
N VAL A 294 21.01 -0.67 19.10
CA VAL A 294 19.89 -0.61 20.07
C VAL A 294 18.97 0.58 19.80
N PRO A 295 19.46 1.83 19.66
CA PRO A 295 18.58 2.94 19.30
C PRO A 295 17.89 2.75 17.95
N TYR A 296 18.58 2.22 16.94
CA TYR A 296 17.98 1.98 15.63
C TYR A 296 16.83 0.97 15.70
N LEU A 297 17.04 -0.16 16.38
CA LEU A 297 16.01 -1.18 16.61
C LEU A 297 14.83 -0.63 17.43
N LEU A 298 15.09 0.20 18.44
CA LEU A 298 14.03 0.83 19.25
C LEU A 298 13.18 1.79 18.40
N ILE A 299 13.81 2.61 17.56
CA ILE A 299 13.10 3.53 16.68
C ILE A 299 12.31 2.75 15.62
N ALA A 300 12.88 1.68 15.06
CA ALA A 300 12.19 0.79 14.13
C ALA A 300 10.97 0.12 14.80
N LEU A 301 11.13 -0.39 16.03
CA LEU A 301 10.06 -0.96 16.85
C LEU A 301 8.92 0.05 17.06
N VAL A 302 9.25 1.27 17.48
CA VAL A 302 8.26 2.34 17.68
C VAL A 302 7.58 2.73 16.37
N GLY A 303 8.33 2.83 15.27
CA GLY A 303 7.77 3.11 13.94
C GLY A 303 6.76 2.04 13.51
N MET A 304 7.11 0.76 13.69
CA MET A 304 6.23 -0.37 13.40
C MET A 304 4.98 -0.37 14.29
N LEU A 305 5.11 -0.07 15.58
CA LEU A 305 3.96 0.09 16.48
C LEU A 305 3.00 1.18 15.98
N LEU A 306 3.54 2.34 15.60
CA LEU A 306 2.74 3.48 15.17
C LEU A 306 2.01 3.22 13.84
N ILE A 307 2.70 2.67 12.83
CA ILE A 307 2.08 2.36 11.54
C ILE A 307 1.03 1.26 11.67
N ASN A 308 1.30 0.23 12.48
CA ASN A 308 0.37 -0.86 12.72
C ASN A 308 -0.88 -0.36 13.48
N SER A 309 -0.70 0.58 14.42
CA SER A 309 -1.80 1.22 15.16
C SER A 309 -2.69 2.05 14.25
N MET A 310 -2.11 2.78 13.29
CA MET A 310 -2.86 3.51 12.28
C MET A 310 -3.65 2.57 11.36
N SER A 311 -3.06 1.44 10.98
CA SER A 311 -3.76 0.44 10.16
C SER A 311 -4.94 -0.18 10.91
N MET A 312 -4.75 -0.56 12.19
CA MET A 312 -5.82 -1.05 13.07
C MET A 312 -6.94 -0.02 13.26
N TYR A 313 -6.59 1.28 13.35
CA TYR A 313 -7.56 2.37 13.38
C TYR A 313 -8.41 2.40 12.10
N SER A 314 -7.79 2.22 10.93
CA SER A 314 -8.45 2.23 9.62
C SER A 314 -9.25 0.94 9.34
N ALA A 315 -8.89 -0.19 9.95
CA ALA A 315 -9.59 -1.47 9.78
C ALA A 315 -11.07 -1.39 10.17
N GLY A 316 -11.38 -0.63 11.23
CA GLY A 316 -12.77 -0.37 11.65
C GLY A 316 -13.59 0.40 10.61
N PHE A 317 -12.96 1.32 9.87
CA PHE A 317 -13.62 2.02 8.76
C PHE A 317 -13.76 1.13 7.53
N THR A 318 -12.76 0.31 7.23
CA THR A 318 -12.79 -0.62 6.09
C THR A 318 -13.92 -1.64 6.25
N ALA A 319 -14.09 -2.21 7.46
CA ALA A 319 -15.20 -3.11 7.77
C ALA A 319 -16.57 -2.44 7.55
N GLN A 320 -16.71 -1.18 7.95
CA GLN A 320 -17.93 -0.39 7.71
C GLN A 320 -18.17 -0.11 6.22
N THR A 321 -17.11 0.21 5.45
CA THR A 321 -17.24 0.44 4.00
C THR A 321 -17.62 -0.83 3.21
N LEU A 322 -17.30 -2.01 3.75
CA LEU A 322 -17.72 -3.30 3.21
C LEU A 322 -19.14 -3.71 3.68
N GLY A 323 -19.80 -2.88 4.50
CA GLY A 323 -21.17 -3.09 4.97
C GLY A 323 -21.29 -3.81 6.31
N PHE A 324 -20.19 -4.12 7.00
CA PHE A 324 -20.22 -4.75 8.30
C PHE A 324 -20.38 -3.70 9.41
N LYS A 325 -21.51 -3.72 10.13
CA LYS A 325 -21.73 -2.91 11.34
C LYS A 325 -21.05 -3.57 12.54
N VAL A 326 -19.72 -3.51 12.60
CA VAL A 326 -18.93 -4.06 13.71
C VAL A 326 -18.48 -2.90 14.61
N PRO A 327 -18.73 -2.95 15.93
CA PRO A 327 -18.19 -1.95 16.85
C PRO A 327 -16.67 -1.87 16.72
N ARG A 328 -16.11 -0.66 16.80
CA ARG A 328 -14.67 -0.45 16.56
C ARG A 328 -13.78 -1.37 17.39
N HIS A 329 -14.08 -1.58 18.67
CA HIS A 329 -13.29 -2.47 19.52
C HIS A 329 -13.25 -3.92 19.01
N TRP A 330 -14.34 -4.42 18.42
CA TRP A 330 -14.37 -5.76 17.81
C TRP A 330 -13.53 -5.84 16.54
N ALA A 331 -13.61 -4.84 15.66
CA ALA A 331 -12.80 -4.81 14.45
C ALA A 331 -11.31 -4.79 14.76
N VAL A 332 -10.92 -4.01 15.77
CA VAL A 332 -9.55 -3.90 16.26
C VAL A 332 -9.11 -5.21 16.95
N SER A 333 -9.96 -5.84 17.77
CA SER A 333 -9.66 -7.11 18.42
C SER A 333 -9.50 -8.28 17.44
N VAL A 334 -10.35 -8.36 16.40
CA VAL A 334 -10.19 -9.35 15.33
C VAL A 334 -8.82 -9.18 14.66
N ASN A 335 -8.42 -7.95 14.40
CA ASN A 335 -7.14 -7.65 13.80
C ASN A 335 -5.94 -8.06 14.67
N ALA A 336 -6.05 -7.82 15.98
CA ALA A 336 -5.07 -8.26 16.96
C ALA A 336 -4.96 -9.80 17.00
N VAL A 337 -6.10 -10.51 16.97
CA VAL A 337 -6.13 -11.99 16.92
C VAL A 337 -5.49 -12.51 15.64
N ILE A 338 -5.83 -11.93 14.48
CA ILE A 338 -5.24 -12.29 13.18
C ILE A 338 -3.71 -12.13 13.23
N SER A 339 -3.24 -10.97 13.72
CA SER A 339 -1.80 -10.69 13.84
C SER A 339 -1.11 -11.66 14.80
N LEU A 340 -1.75 -12.02 15.91
CA LEU A 340 -1.19 -12.96 16.90
C LEU A 340 -1.13 -14.39 16.36
N VAL A 341 -2.20 -14.85 15.68
CA VAL A 341 -2.27 -16.20 15.12
C VAL A 341 -1.31 -16.35 13.94
N PHE A 342 -1.41 -15.50 12.92
CA PHE A 342 -0.52 -15.61 11.76
C PHE A 342 0.91 -15.22 12.11
N GLY A 343 1.12 -14.27 13.01
CA GLY A 343 2.45 -13.92 13.49
C GLY A 343 3.08 -15.07 14.26
N GLY A 344 2.31 -15.75 15.12
CA GLY A 344 2.76 -16.94 15.83
C GLY A 344 3.10 -18.09 14.88
N VAL A 345 2.29 -18.32 13.84
CA VAL A 345 2.62 -19.29 12.78
C VAL A 345 3.92 -18.92 12.07
N LEU A 346 4.13 -17.65 11.73
CA LEU A 346 5.36 -17.19 11.10
C LEU A 346 6.59 -17.34 12.00
N MET A 347 6.48 -17.07 13.30
CA MET A 347 7.62 -17.15 14.22
C MET A 347 7.93 -18.58 14.67
N LEU A 348 6.91 -19.44 14.82
CA LEU A 348 7.08 -20.78 15.40
C LEU A 348 7.10 -21.93 14.39
N VAL A 349 6.46 -21.75 13.23
CA VAL A 349 6.24 -22.84 12.26
C VAL A 349 6.96 -22.58 10.94
N ALA A 350 7.03 -21.32 10.49
CA ALA A 350 7.69 -21.02 9.23
C ALA A 350 9.20 -21.29 9.34
N THR A 351 9.73 -22.00 8.35
CA THR A 351 11.17 -22.32 8.25
C THR A 351 12.00 -21.09 7.87
N SER A 352 11.38 -20.14 7.16
CA SER A 352 11.98 -18.88 6.77
C SER A 352 10.94 -17.76 6.80
N PHE A 353 11.20 -16.74 7.62
CA PHE A 353 10.45 -15.49 7.57
C PHE A 353 10.55 -14.85 6.19
N MET A 354 11.76 -14.80 5.62
CA MET A 354 12.00 -14.17 4.32
C MET A 354 11.32 -14.92 3.18
N GLY A 355 11.34 -16.25 3.16
CA GLY A 355 10.60 -17.04 2.17
C GLY A 355 9.09 -16.75 2.23
N SER A 356 8.53 -16.73 3.43
CA SER A 356 7.12 -16.38 3.66
C SER A 356 6.80 -14.94 3.24
N PHE A 357 7.69 -14.00 3.55
CA PHE A 357 7.54 -12.59 3.20
C PHE A 357 7.62 -12.35 1.68
N ILE A 358 8.56 -13.00 0.98
CA ILE A 358 8.68 -12.94 -0.49
C ILE A 358 7.46 -13.57 -1.16
N ALA A 359 6.97 -14.70 -0.64
CA ALA A 359 5.75 -15.33 -1.14
C ALA A 359 4.54 -14.39 -0.99
N PHE A 360 4.40 -13.76 0.17
CA PHE A 360 3.38 -12.75 0.43
C PHE A 360 3.47 -11.58 -0.56
N LEU A 361 4.65 -10.98 -0.73
CA LEU A 361 4.88 -9.89 -1.68
C LEU A 361 4.54 -10.30 -3.12
N SER A 362 4.92 -11.51 -3.53
CA SER A 362 4.66 -12.02 -4.88
C SER A 362 3.17 -12.18 -5.14
N LEU A 363 2.41 -12.70 -4.18
CA LEU A 363 0.95 -12.82 -4.27
C LEU A 363 0.27 -11.45 -4.31
N LEU A 364 0.73 -10.48 -3.52
CA LEU A 364 0.23 -9.11 -3.58
C LEU A 364 0.54 -8.45 -4.92
N ALA A 365 1.75 -8.64 -5.44
CA ALA A 365 2.15 -8.10 -6.73
C ALA A 365 1.21 -8.59 -7.82
N VAL A 366 0.88 -9.88 -7.87
CA VAL A 366 -0.08 -10.45 -8.83
C VAL A 366 -1.49 -9.89 -8.59
N ALA A 367 -1.98 -9.91 -7.35
CA ALA A 367 -3.33 -9.46 -7.02
C ALA A 367 -3.60 -8.00 -7.44
N PHE A 368 -2.66 -7.11 -7.11
CA PHE A 368 -2.78 -5.70 -7.46
C PHE A 368 -2.45 -5.41 -8.90
N SER A 369 -1.54 -6.17 -9.53
CA SER A 369 -1.29 -6.07 -10.97
C SER A 369 -2.52 -6.35 -11.80
N ALA A 370 -3.32 -7.35 -11.43
CA ALA A 370 -4.58 -7.65 -12.12
C ALA A 370 -5.53 -6.44 -12.06
N TRP A 371 -5.65 -5.83 -10.88
CA TRP A 371 -6.46 -4.62 -10.69
C TRP A 371 -5.90 -3.43 -11.46
N VAL A 372 -4.59 -3.20 -11.42
CA VAL A 372 -3.89 -2.12 -12.14
C VAL A 372 -4.11 -2.23 -13.64
N GLY A 373 -4.04 -3.42 -14.22
CA GLY A 373 -4.29 -3.59 -15.65
C GLY A 373 -5.71 -3.18 -16.04
N VAL A 374 -6.73 -3.60 -15.28
CA VAL A 374 -8.13 -3.23 -15.54
C VAL A 374 -8.40 -1.74 -15.28
N PHE A 375 -8.06 -1.25 -14.09
CA PHE A 375 -8.32 0.12 -13.67
C PHE A 375 -7.48 1.12 -14.48
N GLY A 376 -6.20 0.83 -14.69
CA GLY A 376 -5.31 1.62 -15.54
C GLY A 376 -5.76 1.65 -16.99
N ALA A 377 -6.29 0.54 -17.53
CA ALA A 377 -6.88 0.53 -18.85
C ALA A 377 -8.15 1.39 -18.94
N ASP A 378 -9.00 1.40 -17.91
CA ASP A 378 -10.17 2.29 -17.86
C ASP A 378 -9.77 3.77 -17.81
N MET A 379 -8.66 4.12 -17.15
CA MET A 379 -8.18 5.52 -17.08
C MET A 379 -7.81 6.14 -18.43
N PHE A 380 -7.60 5.35 -19.48
CA PHE A 380 -7.44 5.86 -20.85
C PHE A 380 -8.77 6.33 -21.47
N ARG A 381 -9.89 5.77 -21.00
CA ARG A 381 -11.24 6.11 -21.46
C ARG A 381 -11.95 7.08 -20.51
N ARG A 382 -11.73 6.93 -19.20
CA ARG A 382 -12.43 7.66 -18.15
C ARG A 382 -11.52 8.73 -17.52
N THR A 383 -11.87 9.98 -17.78
CA THR A 383 -11.21 11.15 -17.17
C THR A 383 -12.05 11.82 -16.11
N GLU A 384 -13.36 11.52 -16.06
CA GLU A 384 -14.33 12.10 -15.14
C GLU A 384 -15.13 11.02 -14.42
N TYR A 385 -15.56 11.35 -13.20
CA TYR A 385 -16.24 10.44 -12.28
C TYR A 385 -17.44 11.15 -11.65
N ASP A 386 -18.60 10.48 -11.65
CA ASP A 386 -19.81 10.95 -11.00
C ASP A 386 -19.80 10.53 -9.52
N GLY A 387 -19.62 11.51 -8.63
CA GLY A 387 -19.63 11.30 -7.19
C GLY A 387 -20.94 10.73 -6.64
N ARG A 388 -22.11 11.13 -7.20
CA ARG A 388 -23.42 10.64 -6.77
C ARG A 388 -23.57 9.16 -7.15
N ALA A 389 -23.23 8.80 -8.39
CA ALA A 389 -23.28 7.42 -8.84
C ALA A 389 -22.33 6.50 -8.06
N MET A 390 -21.15 7.00 -7.63
CA MET A 390 -20.22 6.22 -6.78
C MET A 390 -20.78 5.95 -5.38
N ALA A 391 -21.53 6.90 -4.81
CA ALA A 391 -22.15 6.80 -3.50
C ALA A 391 -23.46 6.00 -3.51
N ASP A 392 -24.21 6.01 -4.61
CA ASP A 392 -25.44 5.23 -4.78
C ASP A 392 -25.12 3.73 -4.89
N THR A 393 -25.53 2.98 -3.87
CA THR A 393 -25.34 1.51 -3.79
C THR A 393 -26.54 0.72 -4.30
N THR A 394 -27.55 1.39 -4.83
CA THR A 394 -28.78 0.78 -5.34
C THR A 394 -28.72 0.55 -6.85
N ARG A 395 -29.79 -0.05 -7.40
CA ARG A 395 -29.90 -0.37 -8.83
C ARG A 395 -29.98 0.86 -9.74
N THR A 396 -30.22 2.05 -9.19
CA THR A 396 -30.33 3.30 -9.94
C THR A 396 -28.98 3.94 -10.26
N SER A 397 -27.90 3.46 -9.65
CA SER A 397 -26.55 3.97 -9.91
C SER A 397 -26.15 3.76 -11.38
N ALA A 398 -25.58 4.80 -12.00
CA ALA A 398 -24.94 4.68 -13.32
C ALA A 398 -23.80 3.64 -13.35
N TYR A 399 -23.26 3.28 -12.18
CA TYR A 399 -22.24 2.24 -12.02
C TYR A 399 -22.82 0.91 -11.50
N TRP A 400 -24.12 0.67 -11.69
CA TRP A 400 -24.74 -0.61 -11.33
C TRP A 400 -24.43 -1.73 -12.33
N TYR A 401 -24.30 -1.42 -13.62
CA TYR A 401 -24.04 -2.42 -14.68
C TYR A 401 -25.02 -3.61 -14.63
N LYS A 402 -24.57 -4.84 -14.90
CA LYS A 402 -25.40 -6.04 -14.89
C LYS A 402 -25.42 -6.64 -13.48
N GLY A 403 -26.48 -6.35 -12.73
CA GLY A 403 -26.69 -6.92 -11.39
C GLY A 403 -25.70 -6.42 -10.32
N GLY A 404 -25.08 -5.25 -10.53
CA GLY A 404 -24.05 -4.68 -9.65
C GLY A 404 -22.62 -4.95 -10.13
N PHE A 405 -22.44 -5.70 -11.22
CA PHE A 405 -21.12 -6.14 -11.72
C PHE A 405 -20.90 -5.65 -13.14
N SER A 406 -19.71 -5.10 -13.40
CA SER A 406 -19.18 -4.92 -14.76
C SER A 406 -18.57 -6.24 -15.23
N PRO A 407 -19.25 -7.02 -16.12
CA PRO A 407 -18.77 -8.35 -16.47
C PRO A 407 -17.40 -8.32 -17.15
N ALA A 408 -17.15 -7.28 -17.96
CA ALA A 408 -15.86 -7.07 -18.61
C ALA A 408 -14.72 -6.84 -17.60
N ALA A 409 -14.93 -5.96 -16.61
CA ALA A 409 -13.92 -5.69 -15.59
C ALA A 409 -13.64 -6.90 -14.72
N VAL A 410 -14.69 -7.57 -14.25
CA VAL A 410 -14.57 -8.73 -13.36
C VAL A 410 -13.92 -9.92 -14.09
N ALA A 411 -14.33 -10.21 -15.33
CA ALA A 411 -13.72 -11.28 -16.11
C ALA A 411 -12.25 -10.99 -16.43
N ALA A 412 -11.92 -9.77 -16.89
CA ALA A 412 -10.55 -9.39 -17.19
C ALA A 412 -9.64 -9.45 -15.95
N TRP A 413 -10.14 -9.01 -14.80
CA TRP A 413 -9.43 -9.10 -13.53
C TRP A 413 -9.23 -10.55 -13.08
N ALA A 414 -10.27 -11.37 -13.10
CA ALA A 414 -10.19 -12.77 -12.68
C ALA A 414 -9.25 -13.59 -13.58
N ILE A 415 -9.34 -13.42 -14.90
CA ILE A 415 -8.46 -14.10 -15.85
C ILE A 415 -7.02 -13.61 -15.69
N GLY A 416 -6.82 -12.30 -15.50
CA GLY A 416 -5.51 -11.73 -15.19
C GLY A 416 -4.90 -12.37 -13.93
N LEU A 417 -5.67 -12.41 -12.84
CA LEU A 417 -5.25 -12.99 -11.56
C LEU A 417 -4.83 -14.46 -11.71
N VAL A 418 -5.67 -15.28 -12.36
CA VAL A 418 -5.35 -16.69 -12.63
C VAL A 418 -4.09 -16.81 -13.46
N SER A 419 -3.97 -16.02 -14.53
CA SER A 419 -2.78 -16.02 -15.40
C SER A 419 -1.52 -15.66 -14.62
N GLY A 420 -1.57 -14.62 -13.77
CA GLY A 420 -0.44 -14.24 -12.92
C GLY A 420 0.00 -15.35 -11.97
N LEU A 421 -0.96 -16.04 -11.36
CA LEU A 421 -0.67 -17.18 -10.49
C LEU A 421 -0.03 -18.34 -11.27
N MET A 422 -0.37 -18.53 -12.55
CA MET A 422 0.28 -19.55 -13.38
C MET A 422 1.78 -19.29 -13.57
N PHE A 423 2.24 -18.04 -13.52
CA PHE A 423 3.66 -17.66 -13.63
C PHE A 423 4.37 -17.52 -12.28
N THR A 424 3.67 -17.69 -11.16
CA THR A 424 4.21 -17.41 -9.82
C THR A 424 4.81 -18.65 -9.17
N THR A 425 5.92 -18.46 -8.46
CA THR A 425 6.53 -19.49 -7.61
C THR A 425 6.64 -18.99 -6.18
N SER A 426 6.38 -19.87 -5.23
CA SER A 426 6.60 -19.71 -3.79
C SER A 426 6.96 -21.08 -3.19
N ASP A 427 7.36 -21.10 -1.93
CA ASP A 427 7.81 -22.32 -1.25
C ASP A 427 6.74 -23.43 -1.19
N TRP A 428 5.46 -23.07 -1.29
CA TRP A 428 4.32 -23.98 -1.18
C TRP A 428 3.43 -24.01 -2.41
N PHE A 429 3.72 -23.19 -3.42
CA PHE A 429 2.94 -23.12 -4.66
C PHE A 429 3.84 -22.83 -5.86
N THR A 430 3.73 -23.62 -6.92
CA THR A 430 4.41 -23.34 -8.19
C THR A 430 3.38 -23.42 -9.30
N GLY A 431 3.18 -22.29 -9.99
CA GLY A 431 2.28 -22.23 -11.14
C GLY A 431 2.78 -23.06 -12.32
N PRO A 432 1.88 -23.58 -13.19
CA PRO A 432 2.26 -24.44 -14.31
C PRO A 432 3.20 -23.78 -15.33
N LEU A 433 3.18 -22.44 -15.41
CA LEU A 433 4.01 -21.61 -16.27
C LEU A 433 5.07 -20.84 -15.46
N ALA A 434 5.39 -21.27 -14.24
CA ALA A 434 6.44 -20.61 -13.45
C ALA A 434 7.86 -20.97 -13.94
N LYS A 435 8.00 -22.07 -14.69
CA LYS A 435 9.29 -22.60 -15.19
C LYS A 435 9.23 -22.82 -16.71
N ASN A 436 10.39 -22.95 -17.34
CA ASN A 436 10.56 -23.27 -18.77
C ASN A 436 9.96 -22.22 -19.73
N ASN A 437 9.86 -20.97 -19.28
CA ASN A 437 9.48 -19.84 -20.12
C ASN A 437 10.05 -18.55 -19.52
N VAL A 438 10.35 -17.59 -20.39
CA VAL A 438 11.01 -16.33 -20.03
C VAL A 438 10.21 -15.53 -19.00
N ILE A 439 8.87 -15.55 -19.04
CA ILE A 439 8.04 -14.76 -18.12
C ILE A 439 8.17 -15.31 -16.70
N GLY A 440 8.04 -16.62 -16.52
CA GLY A 440 8.21 -17.28 -15.23
C GLY A 440 9.64 -17.19 -14.71
N GLU A 441 10.63 -17.48 -15.56
CA GLU A 441 12.05 -17.49 -15.18
C GLU A 441 12.58 -16.13 -14.73
N TYR A 442 12.04 -15.04 -15.29
CA TYR A 442 12.43 -13.67 -14.97
C TYR A 442 11.54 -13.04 -13.89
N GLY A 443 10.62 -13.79 -13.29
CA GLY A 443 9.69 -13.26 -12.28
C GLY A 443 8.74 -12.19 -12.82
N LEU A 444 8.46 -12.18 -14.12
CA LEU A 444 7.64 -11.18 -14.81
C LEU A 444 6.13 -11.50 -14.76
N GLY A 445 5.71 -12.45 -13.92
CA GLY A 445 4.31 -12.85 -13.77
C GLY A 445 3.39 -11.67 -13.46
N TRP A 446 3.82 -10.74 -12.60
CA TRP A 446 3.06 -9.54 -12.26
C TRP A 446 2.90 -8.59 -13.48
N VAL A 447 3.95 -8.41 -14.31
CA VAL A 447 3.85 -7.63 -15.56
C VAL A 447 2.88 -8.28 -16.54
N ALA A 448 3.01 -9.60 -16.74
CA ALA A 448 2.09 -10.36 -17.58
C ALA A 448 0.64 -10.21 -17.09
N THR A 449 0.43 -10.20 -15.78
CA THR A 449 -0.88 -9.98 -15.16
C THR A 449 -1.47 -8.62 -15.54
N ILE A 450 -0.68 -7.52 -15.46
CA ILE A 450 -1.12 -6.18 -15.87
C ILE A 450 -1.53 -6.18 -17.34
N VAL A 451 -0.69 -6.75 -18.21
CA VAL A 451 -0.91 -6.76 -19.66
C VAL A 451 -2.15 -7.57 -20.01
N ILE A 452 -2.28 -8.79 -19.48
CA ILE A 452 -3.41 -9.68 -19.77
C ILE A 452 -4.72 -9.05 -19.29
N SER A 453 -4.78 -8.57 -18.04
CA SER A 453 -6.01 -7.99 -17.52
C SER A 453 -6.37 -6.68 -18.22
N GLY A 454 -5.38 -5.84 -18.55
CA GLY A 454 -5.60 -4.59 -19.28
C GLY A 454 -6.08 -4.81 -20.72
N VAL A 455 -5.44 -5.71 -21.47
CA VAL A 455 -5.83 -6.03 -22.86
C VAL A 455 -7.20 -6.68 -22.90
N LEU A 456 -7.47 -7.67 -22.05
CA LEU A 456 -8.79 -8.30 -21.97
C LEU A 456 -9.85 -7.27 -21.62
N TYR A 457 -9.58 -6.38 -20.66
CA TYR A 457 -10.50 -5.32 -20.34
C TYR A 457 -10.77 -4.45 -21.56
N MET A 458 -9.73 -4.03 -22.31
CA MET A 458 -9.89 -3.17 -23.50
C MET A 458 -10.75 -3.80 -24.60
N VAL A 459 -10.59 -5.11 -24.85
CA VAL A 459 -11.27 -5.83 -25.94
C VAL A 459 -12.70 -6.24 -25.58
N LEU A 460 -12.98 -6.53 -24.31
CA LEU A 460 -14.30 -6.99 -23.89
C LEU A 460 -15.37 -5.88 -24.07
N PRO A 461 -16.61 -6.24 -24.47
CA PRO A 461 -17.69 -5.28 -24.64
C PRO A 461 -17.98 -4.52 -23.34
N LYS A 462 -18.05 -3.19 -23.44
CA LYS A 462 -18.28 -2.30 -22.30
C LYS A 462 -19.33 -1.25 -22.66
N PRO A 463 -20.21 -0.87 -21.71
CA PRO A 463 -21.10 0.26 -21.92
C PRO A 463 -20.32 1.53 -22.29
N GLY A 464 -21.01 2.46 -22.96
CA GLY A 464 -20.51 3.82 -23.12
C GLY A 464 -20.26 4.46 -21.76
N ILE A 465 -19.27 5.36 -21.69
CA ILE A 465 -19.11 6.20 -20.51
C ILE A 465 -20.14 7.31 -20.64
N GLU A 466 -21.18 7.30 -19.81
CA GLU A 466 -22.05 8.46 -19.68
C GLU A 466 -21.25 9.59 -19.04
N THR A 467 -21.14 10.71 -19.75
CA THR A 467 -20.57 11.95 -19.21
C THR A 467 -21.49 12.43 -18.08
N PRO A 468 -20.95 12.73 -16.88
CA PRO A 468 -21.78 13.32 -15.83
C PRO A 468 -22.46 14.58 -16.39
N ALA A 469 -23.78 14.71 -16.23
CA ALA A 469 -24.48 15.92 -16.63
C ALA A 469 -23.79 17.13 -15.98
N SER A 470 -23.54 18.16 -16.79
CA SER A 470 -22.91 19.38 -16.30
C SER A 470 -23.73 19.94 -15.13
N THR A 471 -23.08 20.49 -14.10
CA THR A 471 -23.78 21.04 -12.93
C THR A 471 -24.82 22.11 -13.32
N GLU A 472 -24.66 22.75 -14.49
CA GLU A 472 -25.64 23.68 -15.07
C GLU A 472 -26.91 23.01 -15.59
N GLU A 473 -26.85 21.80 -16.17
CA GLU A 473 -28.05 21.07 -16.62
C GLU A 473 -28.87 20.54 -15.45
N ALA A 474 -28.20 20.08 -14.38
CA ALA A 474 -28.88 19.66 -13.16
C ALA A 474 -29.57 20.84 -12.44
N ALA A 475 -28.95 22.03 -12.43
CA ALA A 475 -29.57 23.23 -11.88
C ALA A 475 -30.76 23.73 -12.71
N ARG A 476 -30.79 23.47 -14.02
CA ARG A 476 -31.94 23.76 -14.89
C ARG A 476 -33.08 22.75 -14.75
N ALA A 477 -32.78 21.49 -14.43
CA ALA A 477 -33.78 20.46 -14.20
C ALA A 477 -34.55 20.65 -12.88
N ASP A 478 -33.93 21.30 -11.88
CA ASP A 478 -34.53 21.63 -10.57
C ASP A 478 -35.12 23.06 -10.50
N GLY A 479 -35.37 23.72 -11.65
CA GLY A 479 -36.05 25.02 -11.68
C GLY A 479 -37.49 24.92 -11.14
N PRO A 480 -38.00 25.95 -10.43
CA PRO A 480 -39.28 25.86 -9.72
C PRO A 480 -40.42 25.60 -10.70
N GLY A 481 -41.09 24.45 -10.53
CA GLY A 481 -42.26 24.08 -11.31
C GLY A 481 -43.29 25.21 -11.30
N GLU A 482 -43.79 25.54 -12.49
CA GLU A 482 -44.90 26.48 -12.67
C GLU A 482 -46.05 26.11 -11.74
N SER A 483 -46.32 26.99 -10.78
CA SER A 483 -47.50 26.93 -9.95
C SER A 483 -48.74 27.08 -10.84
N VAL A 484 -49.48 26.00 -11.03
CA VAL A 484 -50.82 26.03 -11.63
C VAL A 484 -51.72 26.90 -10.75
N SER A 485 -51.99 28.12 -11.20
CA SER A 485 -52.97 29.02 -10.60
C SER A 485 -54.38 28.51 -10.92
N GLY A 486 -55.09 28.00 -9.90
CA GLY A 486 -56.53 27.71 -9.98
C GLY A 486 -57.36 29.00 -10.05
N PRO A 487 -58.58 28.97 -10.63
CA PRO A 487 -59.35 30.17 -10.86
C PRO A 487 -60.01 30.68 -9.58
N THR A 488 -59.89 31.99 -9.37
CA THR A 488 -60.59 32.81 -8.39
C THR A 488 -62.11 32.71 -8.54
N GLY A 489 -62.80 32.33 -7.47
CA GLY A 489 -64.23 32.49 -7.31
C GLY A 489 -64.52 33.34 -6.08
N GLU A 490 -64.97 34.57 -6.29
CA GLU A 490 -65.52 35.46 -5.26
C GLU A 490 -66.93 35.87 -5.70
N GLN A 491 -67.95 35.55 -4.89
CA GLN A 491 -69.03 36.47 -4.48
C GLN A 491 -70.07 35.78 -3.56
N ALA A 492 -70.26 36.40 -2.37
CA ALA A 492 -71.49 36.71 -1.60
C ALA A 492 -72.64 35.66 -1.51
N THR A 493 -73.37 35.42 -0.40
CA THR A 493 -74.05 36.37 0.51
C THR A 493 -74.79 35.60 1.65
N ALA A 494 -74.93 36.26 2.83
CA ALA A 494 -76.06 36.28 3.78
C ALA A 494 -76.52 35.05 4.63
N ALA A 495 -76.40 35.25 5.96
CA ALA A 495 -77.36 35.04 7.06
C ALA A 495 -78.33 33.83 7.08
N VAL A 496 -78.24 33.01 8.14
CA VAL A 496 -79.09 32.96 9.36
C VAL A 496 -78.35 32.16 10.44
#